data_AF-A0A8T4B464-F1
#
_entry.id   AF-A0A8T4B464-F1
#
_cell.length_a   1.000
_cell.length_b   1.000
_cell.length_c   1.000
_cell.angle_alpha   90.00
_cell.angle_beta   90.00
_cell.angle_gamma   90.00
#
_symmetry.space_group_name_H-M   'P 1'
#
loop_
_entity.id
_entity.type
_entity.pdbx_description
1 polymer ?
#
loop_
_entity_poly.entity_id
_entity_poly.type
_entity_poly.pdbx_seq_one_letter_code
_entity_poly.pdbx_strand_id
1 'polypeptide(L)'
;MENLFARQDDWDLGTIFWYAVVVWFSSSLLSQALYMALYGVPYDAVVLLKQFGPAYYVVFAIELFIWIGIGSVVVMKFVRKLSAASPQPMSSA
;
A
#
# COMPACT_ATOMS: atom_id res chain seq x y z
N MET A 1 29.93 -30.32 -11.04
CA MET A 1 29.81 -28.87 -10.68
C MET A 1 28.36 -28.42 -10.93
N GLU A 2 27.38 -29.27 -10.62
CA GLU A 2 25.97 -29.07 -11.03
C GLU A 2 25.00 -28.77 -9.87
N ASN A 3 25.50 -28.73 -8.63
CA ASN A 3 24.67 -28.54 -7.44
C ASN A 3 24.58 -27.07 -6.96
N LEU A 4 25.09 -26.10 -7.74
CA LEU A 4 25.17 -24.69 -7.36
C LEU A 4 24.03 -23.80 -7.90
N PHE A 5 23.19 -24.32 -8.80
CA PHE A 5 22.09 -23.56 -9.41
C PHE A 5 20.69 -23.99 -8.94
N ALA A 6 20.58 -24.99 -8.07
CA ALA A 6 19.31 -25.53 -7.58
C ALA A 6 18.66 -24.71 -6.44
N ARG A 7 19.14 -23.49 -6.20
CA ARG A 7 18.52 -22.52 -5.29
C ARG A 7 18.25 -21.23 -6.04
N GLN A 8 17.51 -21.34 -7.13
CA GLN A 8 16.83 -20.19 -7.69
C GLN A 8 15.73 -19.88 -6.68
N ASP A 9 15.99 -18.96 -5.76
CA ASP A 9 15.06 -18.62 -4.68
C ASP A 9 13.67 -18.38 -5.29
N ASP A 10 12.74 -19.30 -4.99
CA ASP A 10 11.32 -19.19 -5.33
C ASP A 10 10.70 -18.12 -4.42
N TRP A 11 11.09 -16.87 -4.65
CA TRP A 11 10.37 -15.75 -4.07
C TRP A 11 8.97 -15.79 -4.64
N ASP A 12 8.01 -16.20 -3.80
CA ASP A 12 6.60 -16.27 -4.15
C ASP A 12 6.20 -15.01 -4.92
N LEU A 13 5.63 -15.18 -6.11
CA LEU A 13 5.28 -14.06 -6.98
C LEU A 13 4.39 -13.03 -6.26
N GLY A 14 3.59 -13.48 -5.29
CA GLY A 14 2.80 -12.65 -4.40
C GLY A 14 3.65 -11.79 -3.45
N THR A 15 4.79 -12.29 -2.98
CA THR A 15 5.76 -11.52 -2.18
C THR A 15 6.41 -10.41 -3.00
N ILE A 16 6.84 -10.70 -4.23
CA ILE A 16 7.40 -9.69 -5.15
C ILE A 16 6.34 -8.65 -5.52
N PHE A 17 5.12 -9.09 -5.86
CA PHE A 17 3.99 -8.20 -6.13
C PHE A 17 3.70 -7.30 -4.93
N TRP A 18 3.72 -7.85 -3.72
CA TRP A 18 3.49 -7.08 -2.50
C TRP A 18 4.59 -6.04 -2.24
N TYR A 19 5.86 -6.40 -2.46
CA TYR A 19 6.95 -5.44 -2.40
C TYR A 19 6.80 -4.33 -3.45
N ALA A 20 6.40 -4.67 -4.68
CA ALA A 20 6.14 -3.67 -5.71
C ALA A 20 5.03 -2.70 -5.29
N VAL A 21 3.93 -3.19 -4.70
CA VAL A 21 2.85 -2.35 -4.16
C VAL A 21 3.35 -1.45 -3.03
N VAL A 22 4.13 -1.99 -2.09
CA VAL A 22 4.66 -1.21 -0.94
C VAL A 22 5.65 -0.14 -1.40
N VAL A 23 6.56 -0.47 -2.33
CA VAL A 23 7.52 0.48 -2.90
C VAL A 23 6.79 1.56 -3.69
N TRP A 24 5.83 1.19 -4.54
CA TRP A 24 5.01 2.13 -5.29
C TRP A 24 4.26 3.09 -4.37
N PHE A 25 3.58 2.55 -3.35
CA PHE A 25 2.85 3.35 -2.37
C PHE A 25 3.76 4.28 -1.56
N SER A 26 4.89 3.77 -1.08
CA SER A 26 5.86 4.56 -0.31
C SER A 26 6.48 5.66 -1.18
N SER A 27 6.75 5.38 -2.45
CA SER A 27 7.23 6.37 -3.43
C SER A 27 6.21 7.47 -3.67
N SER A 28 4.92 7.13 -3.81
CA SER A 28 3.84 8.11 -3.95
C SER A 28 3.70 9.01 -2.72
N LEU A 29 3.74 8.43 -1.51
CA LEU A 29 3.71 9.20 -0.26
C LEU A 29 4.96 10.07 -0.09
N LEU A 30 6.14 9.55 -0.42
CA LEU A 30 7.39 10.29 -0.33
C LEU A 30 7.41 11.47 -1.31
N SER A 31 6.93 11.27 -2.53
CA SER A 31 6.77 12.35 -3.52
C SER A 31 5.84 13.45 -3.00
N GLN A 32 4.71 13.07 -2.39
CA GLN A 32 3.79 14.02 -1.78
C GLN A 32 4.40 14.76 -0.58
N ALA A 33 5.12 14.05 0.29
CA ALA A 33 5.80 14.64 1.45
C ALA A 33 6.93 15.59 1.03
N LEU A 34 7.72 15.22 0.02
CA LEU A 34 8.78 16.05 -0.52
C LEU A 34 8.22 17.32 -1.18
N TYR A 35 7.14 17.20 -1.95
CA TYR A 35 6.45 18.35 -2.53
C TYR A 35 5.91 19.30 -1.44
N MET A 36 5.29 18.76 -0.38
CA MET A 36 4.87 19.55 0.77
C MET A 36 6.03 20.24 1.49
N ALA A 37 7.18 19.56 1.61
CA ALA A 37 8.36 20.12 2.24
C ALA A 37 8.96 21.30 1.46
N LEU A 38 8.91 21.25 0.12
CA LEU A 38 9.47 22.29 -0.74
C LEU A 38 8.51 23.45 -1.00
N TYR A 39 7.23 23.17 -1.21
CA TYR A 39 6.23 24.18 -1.62
C TYR A 39 5.29 24.60 -0.50
N GLY A 40 5.32 23.92 0.65
CA GLY A 40 4.46 24.22 1.81
C GLY A 40 2.97 23.91 1.58
N VAL A 41 2.61 23.41 0.40
CA VAL A 41 1.25 23.05 0.00
C VAL A 41 1.20 21.57 -0.39
N PRO A 42 0.11 20.85 -0.07
CA PRO A 42 -0.08 19.47 -0.50
C PRO A 42 -0.01 19.34 -2.02
N TYR A 43 0.48 18.19 -2.50
CA TYR A 43 0.52 17.85 -3.92
C TYR A 43 -0.86 18.07 -4.54
N ASP A 44 -0.97 19.10 -5.35
CA ASP A 44 -2.26 19.66 -5.71
C ASP A 44 -2.81 18.95 -6.95
N ALA A 45 -3.34 17.74 -6.74
CA ALA A 45 -4.16 17.06 -7.74
C ALA A 45 -5.40 17.89 -8.11
N VAL A 46 -5.86 18.77 -7.20
CA VAL A 46 -6.98 19.69 -7.40
C VAL A 46 -6.63 20.77 -8.43
N VAL A 47 -5.37 21.20 -8.52
CA VAL A 47 -4.90 22.19 -9.50
C VAL A 47 -4.86 21.59 -10.91
N LEU A 48 -4.45 20.33 -11.05
CA LEU A 48 -4.51 19.62 -12.35
C LEU A 48 -5.95 19.29 -12.76
N LEU A 49 -6.82 18.92 -11.82
CA LEU A 49 -8.22 18.63 -12.09
C LEU A 49 -9.12 19.88 -12.13
N LYS A 50 -8.70 21.04 -11.62
CA LYS A 50 -9.40 22.32 -11.80
C LYS A 50 -9.42 22.75 -13.27
N GLN A 51 -8.45 22.31 -14.08
CA GLN A 51 -8.52 22.48 -15.53
C GLN A 51 -9.64 21.64 -16.19
N PHE A 52 -10.15 20.61 -15.50
CA PHE A 52 -11.29 19.80 -15.93
C PHE A 52 -12.66 20.36 -15.50
N GLY A 53 -12.69 21.47 -14.75
CA GLY A 53 -13.94 22.05 -14.26
C GLY A 53 -14.63 21.18 -13.17
N PRO A 54 -15.97 21.25 -13.04
CA PRO A 54 -16.71 20.64 -11.91
C PRO A 54 -16.58 19.12 -11.77
N ALA A 55 -16.14 18.42 -12.82
CA ALA A 55 -15.96 16.97 -12.83
C ALA A 55 -14.85 16.49 -11.86
N TYR A 56 -14.01 17.40 -11.37
CA TYR A 56 -12.96 17.13 -10.37
C TYR A 56 -13.48 16.37 -9.15
N TYR A 57 -14.61 16.81 -8.58
CA TYR A 57 -15.14 16.24 -7.34
C TYR A 57 -15.53 14.76 -7.48
N VAL A 58 -15.92 14.35 -8.69
CA VAL A 58 -16.31 12.98 -8.99
C VAL A 58 -15.08 12.07 -9.05
N VAL A 59 -14.03 12.50 -9.74
CA VAL A 59 -12.76 11.75 -9.84
C VAL A 59 -12.12 11.60 -8.46
N PHE A 60 -12.08 12.68 -7.69
CA PHE A 60 -11.56 12.67 -6.32
C PHE A 60 -12.33 11.71 -5.40
N ALA A 61 -13.66 11.71 -5.49
CA ALA A 61 -14.49 10.80 -4.71
C ALA A 61 -14.22 9.33 -5.08
N ILE A 62 -14.15 9.01 -6.37
CA ILE A 62 -13.87 7.65 -6.85
C ILE A 62 -12.50 7.17 -6.35
N GLU A 63 -11.49 8.01 -6.48
CA GLU A 63 -10.14 7.68 -6.03
C GLU A 63 -10.10 7.39 -4.52
N LEU A 64 -10.76 8.24 -3.73
CA LEU A 64 -10.87 8.07 -2.28
C LEU A 64 -11.60 6.76 -1.92
N PHE A 65 -12.68 6.42 -2.62
CA PHE A 65 -13.41 5.17 -2.39
C PHE A 65 -12.56 3.93 -2.69
N ILE A 66 -11.77 3.96 -3.76
CA ILE A 66 -10.85 2.88 -4.12
C ILE A 66 -9.76 2.73 -3.04
N TRP A 67 -9.17 3.84 -2.60
CA TRP A 67 -8.13 3.83 -1.57
C TRP A 67 -8.64 3.37 -0.20
N ILE A 68 -9.86 3.77 0.21
CA ILE A 68 -10.49 3.28 1.44
C ILE A 68 -10.77 1.77 1.33
N GLY A 69 -11.24 1.30 0.18
CA GLY A 69 -11.47 -0.12 -0.06
C GLY A 69 -10.19 -0.95 0.07
N ILE A 70 -9.13 -0.55 -0.63
CA ILE A 70 -7.82 -1.22 -0.57
C ILE A 70 -7.25 -1.17 0.85
N GLY A 71 -7.26 0.01 1.48
CA GLY A 71 -6.76 0.18 2.86
C GLY A 71 -7.50 -0.71 3.86
N SER A 72 -8.82 -0.80 3.76
CA SER A 72 -9.65 -1.63 4.65
C SER A 72 -9.30 -3.11 4.56
N VAL A 73 -9.09 -3.64 3.35
CA VAL A 73 -8.72 -5.05 3.14
C VAL A 73 -7.33 -5.34 3.72
N VAL A 74 -6.38 -4.43 3.53
CA VAL A 74 -5.01 -4.57 4.06
C VAL A 74 -5.02 -4.54 5.58
N VAL A 75 -5.71 -3.58 6.19
CA VAL A 75 -5.83 -3.46 7.65
C VAL A 75 -6.52 -4.70 8.23
N MET A 76 -7.62 -5.16 7.64
CA MET A 76 -8.29 -6.40 8.11
C MET A 76 -7.36 -7.61 8.05
N LYS A 77 -6.54 -7.74 7.00
CA LYS A 77 -5.59 -8.86 6.87
C LYS A 77 -4.49 -8.80 7.93
N PHE A 78 -4.00 -7.60 8.26
CA PHE A 78 -3.02 -7.39 9.33
C PHE A 78 -3.61 -7.64 10.72
N VAL A 79 -4.81 -7.11 11.00
CA VAL A 79 -5.49 -7.31 12.30
C VAL A 79 -5.78 -8.79 12.53
N ARG A 80 -6.28 -9.53 11.53
CA ARG A 80 -6.52 -10.98 11.65
C ARG A 80 -5.24 -11.76 11.93
N LYS A 81 -4.11 -11.38 11.32
CA LYS A 81 -2.81 -11.99 11.60
C LYS A 81 -2.33 -11.72 13.03
N LEU A 82 -2.57 -10.51 13.55
CA LEU A 82 -2.23 -10.15 14.93
C LEU A 82 -3.12 -10.87 15.95
N SER A 83 -4.42 -11.02 15.68
CA SER A 83 -5.36 -11.76 16.54
C SER A 83 -5.11 -13.28 16.53
N ALA A 84 -4.67 -13.85 15.41
CA ALA A 84 -4.31 -15.26 15.31
C ALA A 84 -2.97 -15.59 15.99
N ALA A 85 -2.14 -14.59 16.28
CA ALA A 85 -0.86 -14.74 16.97
C ALA A 85 -0.99 -14.70 18.51
N SER A 86 -2.21 -14.57 19.06
CA SER A 86 -2.43 -14.75 20.51
C SER A 86 -2.07 -16.19 20.90
N PRO A 87 -1.00 -16.41 21.67
CA PRO A 87 -0.60 -17.73 22.10
C PRO A 87 -1.70 -18.29 23.00
N GLN A 88 -2.29 -19.43 22.62
CA GLN A 88 -3.11 -20.22 23.52
C GLN A 88 -2.25 -20.52 24.76
N PRO A 89 -2.65 -20.12 25.99
CA PRO A 89 -1.95 -20.57 27.18
C PRO A 89 -2.04 -22.10 27.19
N MET A 90 -0.89 -22.76 27.21
CA MET A 90 -0.79 -24.21 27.32
C MET A 90 -1.68 -24.66 28.48
N SER A 91 -2.77 -25.35 28.15
CA SER A 91 -3.59 -26.07 29.12
C SER A 91 -2.77 -27.26 29.59
N SER A 92 -1.97 -27.03 30.63
CA SER A 92 -1.40 -28.09 31.46
C SER A 92 -2.53 -28.68 32.31
N ALA A 93 -2.97 -29.88 31.95
CA ALA A 93 -3.69 -30.81 32.82
C ALA A 93 -3.41 -32.23 32.36
#